data_AF-A0A922CT93-F1
#
_entry.id   AF-A0A922CT93-F1
#
_cell.length_a   1.000
_cell.length_b   1.000
_cell.length_c   1.000
_cell.angle_alpha   90.00
_cell.angle_beta   90.00
_cell.angle_gamma   90.00
#
_symmetry.space_group_name_H-M   'P 1'
#
loop_
_entity.id
_entity.type
_entity.pdbx_description
1 polymer ?
#
loop_
_entity_poly.entity_id
_entity_poly.type
_entity_poly.pdbx_seq_one_letter_code
_entity_poly.pdbx_strand_id
1 'polypeptide(L)'
;MTKSKTGYFALGFFTFAATFIIISFVSPYWLITDGKLKEPKFIKLGLWEVCFHKFEDVHHWYETIFNSCWWIFEEEYYIIHDLLLPGFFIATQFFFTIALCCVLVSLFLAYIYMKKDKDDENYLTLLVTLGTVLVIGGFAGMISVIIFGARGDGRDWMPNWEHNDLGWAFALGVIGVIALFPAGILFLVEARVQKYKRLHEMQSREPSAYTMHERKISYAGGHTDI
;
A
#
# COMPACT_ATOMS: atom_id res chain seq x y z
N MET A 1 -8.46 -12.45 24.00
CA MET A 1 -8.16 -11.04 24.37
C MET A 1 -8.71 -10.12 23.27
N THR A 2 -9.61 -9.19 23.59
CA THR A 2 -10.36 -8.44 22.57
C THR A 2 -9.58 -7.19 22.13
N LYS A 3 -9.32 -7.01 20.83
CA LYS A 3 -8.72 -5.78 20.29
C LYS A 3 -9.67 -4.59 20.43
N SER A 4 -9.13 -3.37 20.32
CA SER A 4 -9.97 -2.16 20.33
C SER A 4 -10.91 -2.16 19.11
N LYS A 5 -12.09 -1.55 19.23
CA LYS A 5 -12.99 -1.33 18.08
C LYS A 5 -12.25 -0.61 16.94
N THR A 6 -11.44 0.41 17.29
CA THR A 6 -10.58 1.15 16.36
C THR A 6 -9.62 0.23 15.60
N GLY A 7 -9.00 -0.72 16.29
CA GLY A 7 -8.07 -1.68 15.68
C GLY A 7 -8.73 -2.64 14.71
N TYR A 8 -9.97 -3.06 15.00
CA TYR A 8 -10.75 -3.85 14.04
C TYR A 8 -11.14 -3.04 12.79
N PHE A 9 -11.55 -1.77 12.95
CA PHE A 9 -11.79 -0.90 11.79
C PHE A 9 -10.52 -0.66 10.98
N ALA A 10 -9.39 -0.40 11.64
CA ALA A 10 -8.09 -0.24 10.98
C ALA A 10 -7.71 -1.48 10.17
N LEU A 11 -7.87 -2.68 10.76
CA LEU A 11 -7.65 -3.95 10.07
C LEU A 11 -8.62 -4.16 8.90
N GLY A 12 -9.89 -3.77 9.06
CA GLY A 12 -10.89 -3.84 8.00
C GLY A 12 -10.51 -2.99 6.79
N PHE A 13 -10.15 -1.71 7.01
CA PHE A 13 -9.66 -0.85 5.94
C PHE A 13 -8.38 -1.38 5.30
N PHE A 14 -7.44 -1.87 6.12
CA PHE A 14 -6.18 -2.41 5.63
C PHE A 14 -6.39 -3.64 4.74
N THR A 15 -7.19 -4.61 5.19
CA THR A 15 -7.46 -5.83 4.42
C THR A 15 -8.15 -5.52 3.10
N PHE A 16 -9.14 -4.62 3.12
CA PHE A 16 -9.78 -4.12 1.91
C PHE A 16 -8.80 -3.45 0.94
N ALA A 17 -7.97 -2.54 1.44
CA ALA A 17 -6.94 -1.85 0.66
C ALA A 17 -5.92 -2.83 0.06
N ALA A 18 -5.44 -3.77 0.87
CA ALA A 18 -4.45 -4.77 0.46
C ALA A 18 -4.99 -5.66 -0.67
N THR A 19 -6.23 -6.14 -0.57
CA THR A 19 -6.85 -6.95 -1.63
C THR A 19 -6.91 -6.18 -2.94
N PHE A 20 -7.35 -4.92 -2.90
CA PHE A 20 -7.51 -4.12 -4.11
C PHE A 20 -6.16 -3.77 -4.75
N ILE A 21 -5.14 -3.45 -3.96
CA ILE A 21 -3.78 -3.19 -4.46
C ILE A 21 -3.17 -4.45 -5.07
N ILE A 22 -3.32 -5.61 -4.43
CA ILE A 22 -2.79 -6.87 -4.96
C ILE A 22 -3.48 -7.23 -6.29
N ILE A 23 -4.81 -7.15 -6.34
CA ILE A 23 -5.56 -7.40 -7.57
C ILE A 23 -5.13 -6.42 -8.67
N SER A 24 -5.06 -5.13 -8.35
CA SER A 24 -4.61 -4.10 -9.28
C SER A 24 -3.20 -4.39 -9.82
N PHE A 25 -2.28 -4.81 -8.95
CA PHE A 25 -0.89 -5.08 -9.32
C PHE A 25 -0.73 -6.23 -10.32
N VAL A 26 -1.49 -7.32 -10.13
CA VAL A 26 -1.36 -8.53 -10.96
C VAL A 26 -2.26 -8.54 -12.19
N SER A 27 -3.26 -7.66 -12.26
CA SER A 27 -4.27 -7.69 -13.31
C SER A 27 -3.84 -6.91 -14.56
N PRO A 28 -4.02 -7.46 -15.77
CA PRO A 28 -3.64 -6.82 -17.03
C PRO A 28 -4.66 -5.78 -17.54
N TYR A 29 -5.30 -5.02 -16.64
CA TYR A 29 -6.46 -4.16 -16.97
C TYR A 29 -6.33 -2.75 -16.37
N TRP A 30 -5.14 -2.17 -16.46
CA TRP A 30 -4.88 -0.76 -16.16
C TRP A 30 -5.32 0.16 -17.30
N LEU A 31 -5.12 -0.26 -18.54
CA LEU A 31 -5.65 0.37 -19.75
C LEU A 31 -6.32 -0.71 -20.60
N ILE A 32 -7.48 -0.41 -21.19
CA ILE A 32 -8.27 -1.36 -21.97
C ILE A 32 -8.86 -0.68 -23.19
N THR A 33 -9.02 -1.41 -24.30
CA THR A 33 -9.80 -0.92 -25.43
C THR A 33 -11.31 -0.92 -25.14
N ASP A 34 -12.03 0.07 -25.66
CA ASP A 34 -13.48 0.26 -25.50
C ASP A 34 -14.34 -0.76 -26.28
N GLY A 35 -13.72 -1.57 -27.13
CA GLY A 35 -14.37 -2.60 -27.93
C GLY A 35 -15.19 -2.09 -29.12
N LYS A 36 -15.11 -0.80 -29.47
CA LYS A 36 -15.82 -0.25 -30.64
C LYS A 36 -15.10 -0.50 -31.96
N LEU A 37 -13.78 -0.70 -31.93
CA LEU A 37 -13.01 -1.09 -33.11
C LEU A 37 -13.16 -2.58 -33.41
N LYS A 38 -13.31 -2.92 -34.70
CA LYS A 38 -13.34 -4.32 -35.17
C LYS A 38 -11.97 -5.00 -35.06
N GLU A 39 -10.89 -4.28 -35.35
CA GLU A 39 -9.52 -4.78 -35.29
C GLU A 39 -8.63 -3.74 -34.55
N PRO A 40 -8.74 -3.63 -33.21
CA PRO A 40 -7.89 -2.73 -32.44
C PRO A 40 -6.47 -3.30 -32.36
N LYS A 41 -5.44 -2.46 -32.56
CA LYS A 41 -4.05 -2.93 -32.48
C LYS A 41 -3.63 -3.24 -31.05
N PHE A 42 -4.20 -2.51 -30.09
CA PHE A 42 -4.01 -2.66 -28.65
C PHE A 42 -5.28 -3.24 -28.01
N ILE A 43 -5.12 -4.23 -27.11
CA ILE A 43 -6.26 -4.83 -26.41
C ILE A 43 -6.31 -4.37 -24.95
N LYS A 44 -5.23 -4.62 -24.20
CA LYS A 44 -5.16 -4.34 -22.76
C LYS A 44 -3.72 -4.27 -22.27
N LEU A 45 -3.54 -3.56 -21.17
CA LEU A 45 -2.27 -3.36 -20.49
C LEU A 45 -2.48 -3.47 -18.99
N GLY A 46 -1.63 -4.22 -18.30
CA GLY A 46 -1.37 -4.06 -16.87
C GLY A 46 0.02 -3.50 -16.61
N LEU A 47 0.41 -3.50 -15.35
CA LEU A 47 1.77 -3.08 -14.98
C LEU A 47 2.84 -4.00 -15.56
N TRP A 48 2.54 -5.26 -15.84
CA TRP A 48 3.55 -6.27 -16.18
C TRP A 48 3.26 -7.07 -17.44
N GLU A 49 2.03 -7.00 -17.96
CA GLU A 49 1.59 -7.74 -19.14
C GLU A 49 0.89 -6.78 -20.11
N VAL A 50 1.16 -6.94 -21.40
CA VAL A 50 0.51 -6.20 -22.48
C VAL A 50 0.01 -7.17 -23.55
N CYS A 51 -1.14 -6.85 -24.14
CA CYS A 51 -1.75 -7.65 -25.20
C CYS A 51 -2.01 -6.81 -26.44
N PHE A 52 -1.44 -7.28 -27.56
CA PHE A 52 -1.63 -6.69 -28.88
C PHE A 52 -2.38 -7.63 -29.82
N HIS A 53 -3.01 -7.06 -30.86
CA HIS A 53 -3.63 -7.78 -31.95
C HIS A 53 -3.18 -7.19 -33.30
N LYS A 54 -2.37 -7.93 -34.04
CA LYS A 54 -1.80 -7.53 -35.34
C LYS A 54 -1.13 -6.15 -35.28
N PHE A 55 -0.42 -5.88 -34.19
CA PHE A 55 0.34 -4.63 -34.08
C PHE A 55 1.65 -4.78 -34.87
N GLU A 56 1.88 -3.83 -35.77
CA GLU A 56 3.10 -3.67 -36.55
C GLU A 56 3.63 -2.28 -36.25
N ASP A 57 4.89 -2.19 -35.81
CA ASP A 57 5.54 -0.91 -35.56
C ASP A 57 6.03 -0.31 -36.88
N VAL A 58 5.57 0.92 -37.18
CA VAL A 58 5.91 1.65 -38.40
C VAL A 58 7.37 2.12 -38.39
N HIS A 59 8.01 2.21 -37.22
CA HIS A 59 9.36 2.76 -37.07
C HIS A 59 10.46 1.73 -37.33
N HIS A 60 10.15 0.43 -37.30
CA HIS A 60 11.11 -0.64 -37.48
C HIS A 60 10.84 -1.46 -38.75
N TRP A 61 11.90 -1.71 -39.52
CA TRP A 61 11.84 -2.33 -40.85
C TRP A 61 11.73 -3.86 -40.82
N TYR A 62 11.50 -4.44 -39.65
CA TYR A 62 11.32 -5.89 -39.48
C TYR A 62 9.82 -6.21 -39.53
N GLU A 63 9.42 -7.20 -40.33
CA GLU A 63 8.04 -7.69 -40.45
C GLU A 63 7.59 -8.49 -39.21
N THR A 64 7.78 -7.94 -38.00
CA THR A 64 7.36 -8.58 -36.75
C THR A 64 5.95 -8.14 -36.39
N ILE A 65 5.01 -9.09 -36.39
CA ILE A 65 3.61 -8.84 -36.03
C ILE A 65 3.35 -9.32 -34.60
N PHE A 66 2.95 -8.42 -33.72
CA PHE A 66 2.63 -8.73 -32.33
C PHE A 66 1.15 -9.12 -32.17
N ASN A 67 0.88 -10.37 -31.79
CA ASN A 67 -0.45 -10.99 -31.82
C ASN A 67 -0.89 -11.65 -30.49
N SER A 68 -0.20 -11.40 -29.38
CA SER A 68 -0.42 -12.15 -28.14
C SER A 68 -0.17 -11.32 -26.89
N CYS A 69 -0.62 -11.86 -25.76
CA CYS A 69 -0.34 -11.33 -24.44
C CYS A 69 1.02 -11.83 -23.99
N TRP A 70 1.91 -10.91 -23.65
CA TRP A 70 3.24 -11.25 -23.18
C TRP A 70 3.63 -10.34 -22.02
N TRP A 71 4.61 -10.80 -21.27
CA TRP A 71 5.23 -10.01 -20.24
C TRP A 71 6.00 -8.84 -20.86
N ILE A 72 5.97 -7.67 -20.22
CA ILE A 72 6.46 -6.43 -20.84
C ILE A 72 7.98 -6.47 -21.11
N PHE A 73 8.76 -7.25 -20.36
CA PHE A 73 10.20 -7.38 -20.58
C PHE A 73 10.60 -8.69 -21.28
N GLU A 74 9.70 -9.28 -22.05
CA GLU A 74 10.05 -10.38 -22.95
C GLU A 74 10.98 -9.88 -24.07
N GLU A 75 11.88 -10.74 -24.55
CA GLU A 75 12.91 -10.37 -25.54
C GLU A 75 12.31 -9.84 -26.85
N GLU A 76 11.17 -10.37 -27.30
CA GLU A 76 10.53 -9.90 -28.54
C GLU A 76 10.07 -8.44 -28.46
N TYR A 77 9.82 -7.92 -27.25
CA TYR A 77 9.38 -6.55 -27.04
C TYR A 77 10.50 -5.54 -26.87
N TYR A 78 11.77 -5.95 -26.91
CA TYR A 78 12.90 -5.01 -26.90
C TYR A 78 12.90 -4.05 -28.09
N ILE A 79 12.32 -4.45 -29.22
CA ILE A 79 12.18 -3.61 -30.41
C ILE A 79 11.24 -2.42 -30.14
N ILE A 80 10.18 -2.63 -29.35
CA ILE A 80 9.14 -1.63 -29.04
C ILE A 80 9.21 -1.15 -27.59
N HIS A 81 10.35 -1.35 -26.93
CA HIS A 81 10.52 -1.07 -25.50
C HIS A 81 10.27 0.41 -25.18
N ASP A 82 10.73 1.34 -26.02
CA ASP A 82 10.54 2.78 -25.81
C ASP A 82 9.07 3.21 -25.87
N LEU A 83 8.24 2.49 -26.65
CA LEU A 83 6.80 2.67 -26.71
C LEU A 83 6.10 2.05 -25.49
N LEU A 84 6.51 0.85 -25.08
CA LEU A 84 5.89 0.11 -23.98
C LEU A 84 6.23 0.67 -22.59
N LEU A 85 7.47 1.12 -22.41
CA LEU A 85 8.02 1.57 -21.13
C LEU A 85 8.48 3.03 -21.21
N PRO A 86 7.58 3.99 -21.52
CA PRO A 86 7.93 5.39 -21.41
C PRO A 86 8.23 5.75 -19.95
N GLY A 87 9.02 6.81 -19.73
CA GLY A 87 9.49 7.17 -18.39
C GLY A 87 8.38 7.37 -17.33
N PHE A 88 7.20 7.84 -17.73
CA PHE A 88 6.07 7.98 -16.79
C PHE A 88 5.50 6.63 -16.35
N PHE A 89 5.50 5.63 -17.24
CA PHE A 89 4.98 4.30 -16.93
C PHE A 89 5.98 3.52 -16.07
N ILE A 90 7.29 3.68 -16.32
CA ILE A 90 8.34 3.19 -15.42
C ILE A 90 8.17 3.78 -14.01
N ALA A 91 7.94 5.10 -13.91
CA ALA A 91 7.68 5.75 -12.62
C ALA A 91 6.42 5.18 -11.95
N THR A 92 5.35 4.96 -12.71
CA THR A 92 4.11 4.33 -12.23
C THR A 92 4.39 2.95 -11.63
N GLN A 93 5.07 2.08 -12.38
CA GLN A 93 5.44 0.72 -11.95
C GLN A 93 6.29 0.76 -10.67
N PHE A 94 7.32 1.61 -10.63
CA PHE A 94 8.22 1.73 -9.49
C PHE A 94 7.48 2.14 -8.20
N PHE A 95 6.71 3.22 -8.26
CA PHE A 95 5.99 3.72 -7.08
C PHE A 95 4.87 2.77 -6.63
N PHE A 96 4.18 2.11 -7.57
CA PHE A 96 3.15 1.12 -7.22
C PHE A 96 3.79 -0.14 -6.60
N THR A 97 4.99 -0.52 -7.05
CA THR A 97 5.75 -1.64 -6.46
C THR A 97 6.18 -1.32 -5.04
N ILE A 98 6.63 -0.08 -4.76
CA ILE A 98 6.91 0.36 -3.38
C ILE A 98 5.65 0.24 -2.51
N ALA A 99 4.50 0.70 -3.03
CA ALA A 99 3.23 0.58 -2.32
C ALA A 99 2.87 -0.89 -2.01
N LEU A 100 3.03 -1.79 -2.99
CA LEU A 100 2.83 -3.22 -2.79
C LEU A 100 3.78 -3.79 -1.73
N CYS A 101 5.08 -3.46 -1.78
CA CYS A 101 6.05 -3.89 -0.78
C CYS A 101 5.65 -3.46 0.63
N CYS A 102 5.22 -2.20 0.80
CA CYS A 102 4.69 -1.70 2.07
C CYS A 102 3.45 -2.49 2.52
N VAL A 103 2.53 -2.85 1.61
CA VAL A 103 1.37 -3.69 1.89
C VAL A 103 1.79 -5.10 2.34
N LEU A 104 2.76 -5.74 1.66
CA LEU A 104 3.24 -7.07 2.01
C LEU A 104 3.91 -7.09 3.39
N VAL A 105 4.76 -6.10 3.69
CA VAL A 105 5.33 -5.91 5.02
C VAL A 105 4.21 -5.70 6.05
N SER A 106 3.21 -4.88 5.74
CA SER A 106 2.07 -4.62 6.62
C SER A 106 1.21 -5.87 6.86
N LEU A 107 1.07 -6.78 5.89
CA LEU A 107 0.36 -8.05 6.07
C LEU A 107 1.06 -8.90 7.13
N PHE A 108 2.39 -8.99 7.07
CA PHE A 108 3.19 -9.70 8.06
C PHE A 108 3.08 -9.04 9.45
N LEU A 109 3.18 -7.72 9.52
CA LEU A 109 3.02 -6.97 10.77
C LEU A 109 1.60 -7.07 11.35
N ALA A 110 0.57 -7.08 10.51
CA ALA A 110 -0.83 -7.24 10.92
C ALA A 110 -1.09 -8.65 11.49
N TYR A 111 -0.45 -9.69 10.92
CA TYR A 111 -0.48 -11.03 11.47
C TYR A 111 0.16 -11.10 12.86
N ILE A 112 1.31 -10.45 13.06
CA ILE A 112 1.93 -10.33 14.39
C ILE A 112 1.00 -9.56 15.34
N TYR A 113 0.38 -8.47 14.88
CA TYR A 113 -0.56 -7.67 15.66
C TYR A 113 -1.74 -8.49 16.18
N MET A 114 -2.29 -9.40 15.37
CA MET A 114 -3.37 -10.30 15.79
C MET A 114 -2.96 -11.24 16.92
N LYS A 115 -1.72 -11.75 16.89
CA LYS A 115 -1.20 -12.70 17.88
C LYS A 115 -0.72 -12.05 19.18
N LYS A 116 -0.23 -10.81 19.10
CA LYS A 116 0.46 -10.15 20.21
C LYS A 116 -0.52 -9.55 21.23
N ASP A 117 -0.16 -9.66 22.50
CA ASP A 117 -0.90 -9.06 23.61
C ASP A 117 -0.69 -7.53 23.65
N LYS A 118 -1.65 -6.78 24.19
CA LYS A 118 -1.57 -5.32 24.38
C LYS A 118 -0.58 -4.92 25.47
N ASP A 119 -0.33 -5.82 26.42
CA ASP A 119 0.54 -5.56 27.57
C ASP A 119 2.03 -5.77 27.23
N ASP A 120 2.32 -6.36 26.07
CA ASP A 120 3.68 -6.57 25.58
C ASP A 120 4.39 -5.22 25.30
N GLU A 121 5.62 -5.07 25.77
CA GLU A 121 6.39 -3.82 25.67
C GLU A 121 6.50 -3.32 24.22
N ASN A 122 6.67 -4.25 23.27
CA ASN A 122 6.85 -3.96 21.84
C ASN A 122 5.53 -3.72 21.09
N TYR A 123 4.38 -3.81 21.76
CA TYR A 123 3.06 -3.57 21.14
C TYR A 123 2.97 -2.14 20.58
N LEU A 124 3.42 -1.14 21.33
CA LEU A 124 3.38 0.26 20.88
C LEU A 124 4.22 0.47 19.61
N THR A 125 5.45 -0.05 19.59
CA THR A 125 6.35 0.00 18.44
C THR A 125 5.72 -0.65 17.21
N LEU A 126 5.08 -1.81 17.39
CA LEU A 126 4.38 -2.51 16.31
C LEU A 126 3.28 -1.66 15.68
N LEU A 127 2.43 -0.99 16.49
CA LEU A 127 1.34 -0.16 15.96
C LEU A 127 1.88 1.07 15.23
N VAL A 128 2.92 1.71 15.76
CA VAL A 128 3.56 2.86 15.09
C VAL A 128 4.15 2.42 13.77
N THR A 129 4.95 1.34 13.74
CA THR A 129 5.57 0.82 12.52
C THR A 129 4.52 0.40 11.48
N LEU A 130 3.47 -0.30 11.88
CA LEU A 130 2.39 -0.70 10.98
C LEU A 130 1.70 0.54 10.39
N GLY A 131 1.35 1.51 11.23
CA GLY A 131 0.71 2.75 10.78
C GLY A 131 1.60 3.58 9.85
N THR A 132 2.89 3.72 10.15
CA THR A 132 3.82 4.50 9.32
C THR A 132 4.09 3.84 7.97
N VAL A 133 4.30 2.52 7.93
CA VAL A 133 4.51 1.78 6.67
C VAL A 133 3.30 1.91 5.75
N LEU A 134 2.08 1.84 6.29
CA LEU A 134 0.86 2.03 5.49
C LEU A 134 0.74 3.44 4.92
N VAL A 135 1.09 4.48 5.70
CA VAL A 135 1.06 5.87 5.21
C VAL A 135 2.11 6.09 4.12
N ILE A 136 3.33 5.57 4.30
CA ILE A 136 4.40 5.63 3.28
C ILE A 136 3.95 4.92 1.99
N GLY A 137 3.38 3.71 2.13
CA GLY A 137 2.82 2.97 0.99
C GLY A 137 1.67 3.73 0.31
N GLY A 138 0.82 4.41 1.08
CA GLY A 138 -0.25 5.26 0.57
C GLY A 138 0.26 6.43 -0.27
N PHE A 139 1.31 7.13 0.17
CA PHE A 139 1.93 8.20 -0.61
C PHE A 139 2.61 7.69 -1.88
N ALA A 140 3.35 6.58 -1.80
CA ALA A 140 3.96 5.96 -2.98
C ALA A 140 2.89 5.55 -3.99
N GLY A 141 1.84 4.86 -3.55
CA GLY A 141 0.72 4.47 -4.39
C GLY A 141 -0.01 5.67 -4.99
N MET A 142 -0.17 6.75 -4.21
CA MET A 142 -0.81 7.99 -4.67
C MET A 142 -0.03 8.63 -5.82
N ILE A 143 1.30 8.71 -5.70
CA ILE A 143 2.17 9.21 -6.77
C ILE A 143 1.99 8.36 -8.04
N SER A 144 2.01 7.03 -7.90
CA SER A 144 1.82 6.12 -9.02
C SER A 144 0.49 6.35 -9.75
N VAL A 145 -0.63 6.35 -9.02
CA VAL A 145 -1.95 6.48 -9.65
C VAL A 145 -2.20 7.87 -10.23
N ILE A 146 -1.56 8.92 -9.69
CA ILE A 146 -1.61 10.27 -10.27
C ILE A 146 -0.83 10.31 -11.58
N ILE A 147 0.38 9.74 -11.63
CA ILE A 147 1.20 9.72 -12.85
C ILE A 147 0.46 8.96 -13.95
N PHE A 148 -0.06 7.78 -13.65
CA PHE A 148 -0.82 6.99 -14.63
C PHE A 148 -2.14 7.66 -14.99
N GLY A 149 -2.87 8.22 -14.03
CA GLY A 149 -4.12 8.94 -14.31
C GLY A 149 -3.93 10.17 -15.20
N ALA A 150 -2.75 10.82 -15.13
CA ALA A 150 -2.45 12.01 -15.93
C ALA A 150 -1.95 11.71 -17.35
N ARG A 151 -1.36 10.53 -17.59
CA ARG A 151 -0.71 10.20 -18.88
C ARG A 151 -1.16 8.88 -19.51
N GLY A 152 -1.88 8.04 -18.78
CA GLY A 152 -2.21 6.66 -19.17
C GLY A 152 -3.16 6.56 -20.36
N ASP A 153 -4.06 7.53 -20.56
CA ASP A 153 -4.91 7.62 -21.78
C ASP A 153 -4.33 8.56 -22.86
N GLY A 154 -3.10 9.03 -22.65
CA GLY A 154 -2.47 10.05 -23.48
C GLY A 154 -2.44 9.68 -24.96
N ARG A 155 -2.71 10.69 -25.80
CA ARG A 155 -2.71 10.56 -27.28
C ARG A 155 -1.38 10.09 -27.86
N ASP A 156 -0.31 10.25 -27.09
CA ASP A 156 1.09 10.05 -27.45
C ASP A 156 1.65 8.67 -27.05
N TRP A 157 0.86 7.80 -26.41
CA TRP A 157 1.38 6.55 -25.86
C TRP A 157 0.95 5.29 -26.60
N MET A 158 -0.33 4.89 -26.51
CA MET A 158 -0.78 3.60 -27.06
C MET A 158 -1.48 3.73 -28.42
N PRO A 159 -1.34 2.74 -29.32
CA PRO A 159 -2.09 2.71 -30.58
C PRO A 159 -3.59 2.78 -30.34
N ASN A 160 -4.32 3.38 -31.29
CA ASN A 160 -5.76 3.57 -31.18
C ASN A 160 -6.20 4.29 -29.88
N TRP A 161 -5.39 5.26 -29.41
CA TRP A 161 -5.61 6.01 -28.16
C TRP A 161 -7.04 6.54 -27.98
N GLU A 162 -7.73 6.93 -29.06
CA GLU A 162 -9.12 7.40 -29.03
C GLU A 162 -10.12 6.39 -28.46
N HIS A 163 -9.73 5.12 -28.42
CA HIS A 163 -10.56 3.98 -28.03
C HIS A 163 -9.95 3.21 -26.86
N ASN A 164 -9.00 3.83 -26.13
CA ASN A 164 -8.36 3.26 -24.96
C ASN A 164 -8.87 3.99 -23.72
N ASP A 165 -9.51 3.24 -22.82
CA ASP A 165 -10.04 3.74 -21.56
C ASP A 165 -9.24 3.20 -20.37
N LEU A 166 -9.23 3.95 -19.27
CA LEU A 166 -8.69 3.48 -18.00
C LEU A 166 -9.47 2.25 -17.51
N GLY A 167 -8.76 1.16 -17.26
CA GLY A 167 -9.37 -0.12 -16.92
C GLY A 167 -9.77 -0.26 -15.44
N TRP A 168 -10.52 -1.31 -15.15
CA TRP A 168 -11.03 -1.56 -13.80
C TRP A 168 -9.93 -1.84 -12.77
N ALA A 169 -8.80 -2.43 -13.19
CA ALA A 169 -7.70 -2.71 -12.27
C ALA A 169 -7.02 -1.41 -11.81
N PHE A 170 -6.96 -0.39 -12.67
CA PHE A 170 -6.51 0.94 -12.27
C PHE A 170 -7.45 1.56 -11.22
N ALA A 171 -8.77 1.48 -11.45
CA ALA A 171 -9.76 1.97 -10.50
C ALA A 171 -9.65 1.28 -9.11
N LEU A 172 -9.45 -0.04 -9.08
CA LEU A 172 -9.16 -0.76 -7.84
C LEU A 172 -7.87 -0.28 -7.18
N GLY A 173 -6.83 -0.01 -7.96
CA GLY A 173 -5.58 0.57 -7.47
C GLY A 173 -5.81 1.91 -6.77
N VAL A 174 -6.56 2.82 -7.39
CA VAL A 174 -6.93 4.12 -6.81
C VAL A 174 -7.69 3.95 -5.50
N ILE A 175 -8.74 3.12 -5.49
CA ILE A 175 -9.56 2.88 -4.30
C ILE A 175 -8.72 2.25 -3.17
N GLY A 176 -7.87 1.28 -3.51
CA GLY A 176 -6.97 0.62 -2.57
C GLY A 176 -5.98 1.61 -1.93
N VAL A 177 -5.35 2.46 -2.75
CA VAL A 177 -4.43 3.51 -2.29
C VAL A 177 -5.13 4.51 -1.36
N ILE A 178 -6.34 4.97 -1.70
CA ILE A 178 -7.11 5.88 -0.85
C ILE A 178 -7.46 5.20 0.49
N ALA A 179 -7.80 3.91 0.47
CA ALA A 179 -8.13 3.14 1.67
C ALA A 179 -6.92 2.84 2.58
N LEU A 180 -5.68 2.94 2.09
CA LEU A 180 -4.48 2.82 2.94
C LEU A 180 -4.36 3.95 3.96
N PHE A 181 -4.78 5.18 3.61
CA PHE A 181 -4.69 6.32 4.52
C PHE A 181 -5.51 6.17 5.80
N PRO A 182 -6.84 5.89 5.76
CA PRO A 182 -7.60 5.68 6.98
C PRO A 182 -7.09 4.46 7.76
N ALA A 183 -6.64 3.40 7.10
CA ALA A 183 -6.03 2.25 7.78
C ALA A 183 -4.79 2.66 8.59
N GLY A 184 -3.81 3.33 7.95
CA GLY A 184 -2.59 3.79 8.60
C GLY A 184 -2.84 4.81 9.71
N ILE A 185 -3.71 5.79 9.47
CA ILE A 185 -4.07 6.82 10.46
C ILE A 185 -4.73 6.18 11.69
N LEU A 186 -5.65 5.22 11.52
CA LEU A 186 -6.31 4.57 12.65
C LEU A 186 -5.32 3.76 13.51
N PHE A 187 -4.33 3.08 12.91
CA PHE A 187 -3.27 2.41 13.66
C PHE A 187 -2.40 3.41 14.44
N LEU A 188 -2.06 4.57 13.86
CA LEU A 188 -1.32 5.63 14.54
C LEU A 188 -2.13 6.27 15.69
N VAL A 189 -3.44 6.43 15.51
CA VAL A 189 -4.35 6.90 16.56
C VAL A 189 -4.42 5.90 17.70
N GLU A 190 -4.54 4.59 17.41
CA GLU A 190 -4.51 3.55 18.44
C GLU A 190 -3.17 3.53 19.18
N ALA A 191 -2.04 3.69 18.46
CA ALA A 191 -0.72 3.82 19.05
C ALA A 191 -0.65 5.01 20.02
N ARG A 192 -1.16 6.18 19.59
CA ARG A 192 -1.20 7.39 20.40
C ARG A 192 -2.01 7.19 21.68
N VAL A 193 -3.21 6.61 21.58
CA VAL A 193 -4.06 6.31 22.73
C VAL A 193 -3.36 5.36 23.70
N GLN A 194 -2.71 4.29 23.20
CA GLN A 194 -2.00 3.34 24.04
C GLN A 194 -0.78 3.97 24.73
N LYS A 195 -0.06 4.87 24.04
CA LYS A 195 1.05 5.63 24.62
C LYS A 195 0.59 6.48 25.80
N TYR A 196 -0.51 7.22 25.66
CA TYR A 196 -1.04 8.03 26.76
C TYR A 196 -1.48 7.19 27.96
N LYS A 197 -2.11 6.03 27.73
CA LYS A 197 -2.49 5.13 28.83
C LYS A 197 -1.28 4.65 29.64
N ARG A 198 -0.22 4.19 28.95
CA ARG A 198 1.02 3.76 29.61
C ARG A 198 1.69 4.89 30.40
N LEU A 199 1.71 6.11 29.84
CA LEU A 199 2.26 7.28 30.54
C LEU A 199 1.46 7.62 31.81
N HIS A 200 0.12 7.60 31.74
CA HIS A 200 -0.73 7.83 32.91
C HIS A 200 -0.57 6.75 33.97
N GLU A 201 -0.42 5.48 33.57
CA GLU A 201 -0.15 4.38 34.50
C GLU A 201 1.20 4.55 35.20
N MET A 202 2.25 4.92 34.47
CA MET A 202 3.58 5.24 35.05
C MET A 202 3.47 6.42 36.03
N GLN A 203 2.82 7.51 35.64
CA GLN A 203 2.63 8.69 36.48
C GLN A 203 1.77 8.42 37.71
N SER A 204 0.83 7.47 37.67
CA SER A 204 0.04 7.09 38.85
C SER A 204 0.81 6.21 39.85
N ARG A 205 1.80 5.45 39.35
CA ARG A 205 2.65 4.57 40.16
C ARG A 205 3.73 5.32 40.93
N GLU A 206 4.35 6.34 40.32
CA GLU A 206 5.41 7.13 40.98
C GLU A 206 4.99 7.80 42.30
N PRO A 207 3.93 8.63 42.37
CA PRO A 207 3.52 9.27 43.63
C PRO A 207 3.08 8.27 44.69
N SER A 208 2.54 7.11 44.28
CA SER A 208 2.20 5.99 45.17
C SER A 208 3.45 5.31 45.74
N ALA A 209 4.53 5.22 44.97
CA ALA A 209 5.81 4.67 45.41
C ALA A 209 6.53 5.61 46.40
N TYR A 210 6.52 6.93 46.14
CA TYR A 210 7.10 7.92 47.07
C TYR A 210 6.35 7.95 48.41
N THR A 211 5.02 7.96 48.38
CA THR A 211 4.20 7.95 49.62
C THR A 211 4.35 6.65 50.42
N MET A 212 4.48 5.49 49.76
CA MET A 212 4.82 4.22 50.44
C MET A 212 6.21 4.26 51.08
N HIS A 213 7.20 4.85 50.41
CA HIS A 213 8.56 4.92 50.93
C HIS A 213 8.65 5.82 52.16
N GLU A 214 7.99 6.97 52.13
CA GLU A 214 7.91 7.91 53.26
C GLU A 214 7.21 7.30 54.47
N ARG A 215 6.12 6.55 54.25
CA ARG A 215 5.40 5.83 55.32
C ARG A 215 6.26 4.73 55.97
N LYS A 216 7.08 4.02 55.20
CA LYS A 216 8.05 3.03 55.74
C LYS A 216 9.16 3.70 56.56
N ILE A 217 9.68 4.84 56.11
CA ILE A 217 10.73 5.59 56.84
C ILE A 217 10.16 6.10 58.17
N SER A 218 8.96 6.67 58.19
CA SER A 218 8.30 7.11 59.43
C SER A 218 8.07 5.97 60.43
N TYR A 219 7.70 4.77 59.96
CA TYR A 219 7.48 3.62 60.84
C TYR A 219 8.76 3.01 61.42
N ALA A 220 9.91 3.15 60.74
CA ALA A 220 11.19 2.61 61.21
C ALA A 220 11.88 3.50 62.26
N GLY A 221 11.42 4.75 62.45
CA GLY A 221 12.02 5.71 63.38
C GLY A 221 11.33 5.80 64.76
N GLY A 222 10.33 4.96 65.05
CA GLY A 222 9.48 5.10 66.23
C GLY A 222 9.42 3.86 67.11
N HIS A 223 10.55 3.37 67.64
CA HIS A 223 10.57 2.61 68.90
C HIS A 223 12.01 2.53 69.46
N THR A 224 12.35 3.47 70.32
CA THR A 224 13.38 3.27 71.36
C THR A 224 12.77 3.81 72.65
N ASP A 225 12.02 2.94 73.33
CA ASP A 225 11.63 3.15 74.72
C ASP A 225 12.77 2.62 75.60
N ILE A 226 13.29 3.54 76.43
CA ILE A 226 13.85 3.39 77.79
C ILE A 226 14.98 2.36 77.99
#